data_AF-A0A6N4T5L6-F1
#
_entry.id   AF-A0A6N4T5L6-F1
#
_cell.length_a   1.000
_cell.length_b   1.000
_cell.length_c   1.000
_cell.angle_alpha   90.00
_cell.angle_beta   90.00
_cell.angle_gamma   90.00
#
_symmetry.space_group_name_H-M   'P 1'
#
loop_
_entity.id
_entity.type
_entity.pdbx_description
1 polymer ?
#
loop_
_entity_poly.entity_id
_entity_poly.type
_entity_poly.pdbx_seq_one_letter_code
_entity_poly.pdbx_strand_id
1 'polypeptide(L)'
;MKHMKTVLILEHTEEVFDKLTCDVCGAESKWDENWASKEHEKSITTLQLEEEESFPHGGQSTQTQYHICPSCFKTHLAKWMESHRESKPTITNSVW
;
A
#
# COMPACT_ATOMS: atom_id res chain seq x y z
N MET A 1 -2.52 -0.24 7.17
CA MET A 1 -1.77 0.73 7.99
C MET A 1 -0.33 0.31 8.15
N LYS A 2 0.60 1.22 7.86
CA LYS A 2 2.03 1.07 8.20
C LYS A 2 2.24 1.41 9.68
N HIS A 3 2.98 0.58 10.39
CA HIS A 3 3.33 0.78 11.79
C HIS A 3 4.83 1.08 11.89
N MET A 4 5.16 2.14 12.61
CA MET A 4 6.53 2.52 12.94
C MET A 4 6.76 2.28 14.43
N LYS A 5 8.00 1.97 14.82
CA LYS A 5 8.43 1.90 16.21
C LYS A 5 9.69 2.73 16.41
N THR A 6 9.81 3.32 17.59
CA THR A 6 11.02 4.04 18.00
C THR A 6 12.01 3.06 18.60
N VAL A 7 13.25 3.05 18.10
CA VAL A 7 14.36 2.25 18.63
C VAL A 7 15.44 3.20 19.13
N LEU A 8 15.98 2.92 20.33
CA LEU A 8 17.11 3.65 20.89
C LEU A 8 18.42 3.03 20.38
N ILE A 9 19.19 3.78 19.61
CA ILE A 9 20.52 3.40 19.16
C ILE A 9 21.49 4.34 19.87
N LEU A 10 22.05 3.89 20.99
CA LEU A 10 23.09 4.53 21.83
C LEU A 10 23.08 6.07 21.95
N GLU A 11 23.34 6.80 20.87
CA GLU A 11 23.41 8.27 20.77
C GLU A 11 22.12 8.97 20.29
N HIS A 12 21.17 8.26 19.66
CA HIS A 12 19.90 8.83 19.18
C HIS A 12 18.75 7.81 19.12
N THR A 13 17.54 8.31 18.84
CA THR A 13 16.36 7.48 18.57
C THR A 13 16.03 7.51 17.09
N GLU A 14 15.70 6.36 16.51
CA GLU A 14 15.24 6.24 15.12
C GLU A 14 13.84 5.64 15.06
N GLU A 15 13.02 6.14 14.14
CA GLU A 15 11.77 5.48 13.77
C GLU A 15 12.05 4.44 12.69
N VAL A 16 11.83 3.17 13.02
CA VAL A 16 11.99 2.05 12.10
C VAL A 16 10.63 1.43 11.79
N PHE A 17 10.51 0.87 10.60
CA PHE A 17 9.34 0.08 10.23
C PHE A 17 9.17 -1.10 11.18
N ASP A 18 7.96 -1.28 11.69
CA ASP A 18 7.61 -2.40 12.56
C ASP A 18 6.85 -3.48 11.78
N LYS A 19 5.72 -3.09 11.18
CA LYS A 19 4.86 -3.99 10.42
C LYS A 19 3.91 -3.23 9.50
N LEU A 20 3.33 -3.96 8.55
CA LEU A 20 2.28 -3.48 7.67
C LEU A 20 1.02 -4.30 7.92
N THR A 21 -0.11 -3.63 8.14
CA THR A 21 -1.40 -4.28 8.43
C THR A 21 -2.40 -3.97 7.31
N CYS A 22 -3.22 -4.94 6.93
CA CYS A 22 -4.27 -4.77 5.94
C CYS A 22 -5.45 -4.03 6.59
N ASP A 23 -5.84 -2.89 6.03
CA ASP A 23 -6.93 -2.05 6.56
C ASP A 23 -8.33 -2.69 6.39
N VAL A 24 -8.43 -3.76 5.59
CA VAL A 24 -9.68 -4.49 5.36
C VAL A 24 -9.85 -5.69 6.29
N CYS A 25 -8.80 -6.51 6.45
CA CYS A 25 -8.90 -7.78 7.18
C CYS A 25 -7.96 -7.92 8.38
N GLY A 26 -7.07 -6.96 8.62
CA GLY A 26 -6.08 -7.00 9.70
C GLY A 26 -4.90 -7.94 9.47
N ALA A 27 -4.75 -8.56 8.28
CA ALA A 27 -3.59 -9.38 7.97
C ALA A 27 -2.29 -8.56 8.05
N GLU A 28 -1.22 -9.17 8.57
CA GLU A 28 0.05 -8.49 8.81
C GLU A 28 1.13 -8.95 7.81
N SER A 29 2.00 -8.03 7.43
CA SER A 29 3.27 -8.29 6.75
C SER A 29 4.43 -7.76 7.58
N LYS A 30 5.52 -8.53 7.57
CA LYS A 30 6.80 -8.19 8.21
C LYS A 30 7.69 -7.32 7.32
N TRP A 31 7.28 -7.09 6.07
CA TRP A 31 8.03 -6.34 5.09
C TRP A 31 7.31 -5.04 4.77
N ASP A 32 8.10 -4.00 4.54
CA ASP A 32 7.56 -2.71 4.11
C ASP A 32 7.02 -2.83 2.68
N GLU A 33 5.75 -2.47 2.49
CA GLU A 33 4.99 -2.50 1.23
C GLU A 33 4.90 -3.85 0.48
N ASN A 34 5.64 -4.88 0.91
CA ASN A 34 5.63 -6.22 0.33
C ASN A 34 4.79 -7.17 1.19
N TRP A 35 3.79 -7.80 0.59
CA TRP A 35 2.91 -8.78 1.20
C TRP A 35 3.38 -10.23 1.01
N ALA A 36 4.48 -10.44 0.28
CA ALA A 36 5.04 -11.77 0.09
C ALA A 36 5.61 -12.33 1.39
N SER A 37 5.53 -13.65 1.55
CA SER A 37 6.07 -14.37 2.71
C SER A 37 7.53 -14.78 2.53
N LYS A 38 8.04 -14.83 1.29
CA LYS A 38 9.40 -15.24 0.94
C LYS A 38 10.24 -14.04 0.47
N GLU A 39 11.54 -14.09 0.75
CA GLU A 39 12.49 -13.01 0.44
C GLU A 39 12.67 -12.72 -1.06
N HIS A 40 12.50 -13.74 -1.91
CA HIS A 40 12.62 -13.61 -3.37
C HIS A 40 11.27 -13.40 -4.07
N GLU A 41 10.19 -13.20 -3.31
CA GLU A 41 8.86 -12.93 -3.85
C GLU A 41 8.48 -11.47 -3.56
N LYS A 42 7.79 -10.85 -4.52
CA LYS A 42 7.29 -9.48 -4.39
C LYS A 42 5.80 -9.47 -4.70
N SER A 43 5.00 -9.04 -3.73
CA SER A 43 3.56 -8.85 -3.90
C SER A 43 3.18 -7.51 -3.31
N ILE A 44 2.88 -6.53 -4.17
CA ILE A 44 2.56 -5.17 -3.76
C ILE A 44 1.15 -4.83 -4.20
N THR A 45 0.44 -4.14 -3.33
CA THR A 45 -0.89 -3.60 -3.58
C THR A 45 -0.97 -2.20 -2.98
N THR A 46 -1.25 -1.22 -3.84
CA THR A 46 -1.32 0.20 -3.46
C THR A 46 -2.68 0.75 -3.89
N LEU A 47 -3.41 1.32 -2.94
CA LEU A 47 -4.60 2.11 -3.20
C LEU A 47 -4.32 3.54 -2.73
N GLN A 48 -4.18 4.46 -3.68
CA GLN A 48 -3.82 5.84 -3.43
C GLN A 48 -4.69 6.77 -4.27
N LEU A 49 -5.20 7.82 -3.64
CA LEU A 49 -5.78 8.98 -4.28
C LEU A 49 -4.87 10.17 -3.99
N GLU A 50 -4.49 10.90 -5.03
CA GLU A 50 -3.72 12.13 -4.92
C GLU A 50 -4.49 13.26 -5.59
N GLU A 51 -4.68 14.33 -4.84
CA GLU A 51 -5.41 15.53 -5.26
C GLU A 51 -4.46 16.72 -5.14
N GLU A 52 -4.26 17.45 -6.24
CA GLU A 52 -3.31 18.56 -6.30
C GLU A 52 -4.00 19.84 -6.77
N GLU A 53 -3.68 20.95 -6.13
CA GLU A 53 -4.05 22.29 -6.53
C GLU A 53 -2.79 23.12 -6.76
N SER A 54 -2.67 23.73 -7.93
CA SER A 54 -1.55 24.59 -8.30
C SER A 54 -2.00 26.05 -8.41
N PHE A 55 -1.33 26.95 -7.69
CA PHE A 55 -1.56 28.40 -7.74
C PHE A 55 -0.29 29.14 -8.19
N PRO A 56 -0.39 30.40 -8.67
CA PRO A 56 0.77 31.20 -9.09
C PRO A 56 1.85 31.41 -8.02
N HIS A 57 1.53 31.21 -6.73
CA HIS A 57 2.45 31.41 -5.60
C HIS A 57 2.83 30.11 -4.88
N GLY A 58 2.45 28.95 -5.41
CA GLY A 58 2.66 27.65 -4.79
C GLY A 58 1.45 26.75 -4.96
N GLY A 59 1.60 25.48 -4.65
CA GLY A 59 0.52 24.49 -4.71
C GLY A 59 0.39 23.74 -3.41
N GLN A 60 -0.66 22.94 -3.31
CA GLN A 60 -0.87 21.97 -2.23
C GLN A 60 -1.32 20.64 -2.82
N SER A 61 -0.94 19.55 -2.18
CA SER A 61 -1.45 18.22 -2.51
C SER A 61 -1.91 17.48 -1.26
N THR A 62 -2.93 16.65 -1.43
CA THR A 62 -3.44 15.73 -0.41
C THR A 62 -3.35 14.31 -0.96
N GLN A 63 -2.70 13.43 -0.20
CA GLN A 63 -2.60 12.01 -0.53
C GLN A 63 -3.41 11.21 0.49
N THR A 64 -4.39 10.45 0.00
CA THR A 64 -5.14 9.47 0.78
C THR A 64 -4.68 8.08 0.38
N GLN A 65 -4.17 7.28 1.33
CA GLN A 65 -3.66 5.95 1.06
C GLN A 65 -4.32 4.91 1.98
N TYR A 66 -4.63 3.75 1.40
CA TYR A 66 -5.04 2.54 2.14
C TYR A 66 -4.07 1.40 1.83
N HIS A 67 -3.73 0.62 2.85
CA HIS A 67 -2.94 -0.60 2.69
C HIS A 67 -3.87 -1.80 2.69
N ILE A 68 -4.02 -2.41 1.52
CA ILE A 68 -4.85 -3.60 1.32
C ILE A 68 -3.93 -4.78 0.97
N CYS A 69 -4.17 -5.97 1.51
CA CYS A 69 -3.42 -7.15 1.12
C CYS A 69 -3.88 -7.69 -0.25
N PRO A 70 -3.07 -8.49 -0.96
CA PRO A 70 -3.41 -9.04 -2.27
C PRO A 70 -4.68 -9.89 -2.28
N SER A 71 -4.97 -10.57 -1.17
CA SER A 71 -6.21 -11.35 -1.03
C SER A 71 -7.42 -10.42 -1.04
N CYS A 72 -7.45 -9.42 -0.15
CA CYS A 72 -8.56 -8.47 -0.06
C CYS A 72 -8.73 -7.62 -1.32
N PHE A 73 -7.63 -7.27 -1.99
CA PHE A 73 -7.71 -6.61 -3.29
C PHE A 73 -8.47 -7.48 -4.29
N LYS A 74 -8.10 -8.75 -4.46
CA LYS A 74 -8.72 -9.66 -5.43
C LYS A 74 -10.15 -10.03 -5.04
N THR A 75 -10.45 -10.21 -3.75
CA THR A 75 -11.76 -10.70 -3.30
C THR A 75 -12.79 -9.60 -3.11
N HIS A 76 -12.38 -8.38 -2.78
CA HIS A 76 -13.30 -7.29 -2.50
C HIS A 76 -13.19 -6.20 -3.56
N LEU A 77 -12.05 -5.54 -3.67
CA LEU A 77 -11.94 -4.34 -4.52
C LEU A 77 -12.06 -4.66 -6.01
N ALA A 78 -11.31 -5.65 -6.51
CA ALA A 78 -11.35 -6.07 -7.91
C ALA A 78 -12.74 -6.60 -8.29
N LYS A 79 -13.34 -7.47 -7.45
CA LYS A 79 -14.70 -7.96 -7.66
C LYS A 79 -15.75 -6.85 -7.65
N TRP A 80 -15.61 -5.86 -6.76
CA TRP A 80 -16.49 -4.71 -6.74
C TRP A 80 -16.40 -3.92 -8.05
N MET A 81 -15.19 -3.63 -8.54
CA MET A 81 -14.95 -2.95 -9.83
C MET A 81 -15.57 -3.71 -11.01
N GLU A 82 -15.36 -5.02 -11.06
CA GLU A 82 -15.95 -5.91 -12.06
C GLU A 82 -17.49 -5.90 -11.98
N SER A 83 -18.07 -5.93 -10.77
CA SER A 83 -19.53 -5.94 -10.58
C SER A 83 -20.22 -4.61 -10.88
N HIS A 84 -19.54 -3.48 -10.64
CA HIS A 84 -20.19 -2.17 -10.67
C HIS A 84 -20.34 -1.62 -12.08
N ARG A 85 -19.38 -1.91 -12.98
CA ARG A 85 -19.38 -1.44 -14.37
C ARG A 85 -18.81 -2.44 -15.39
N GLU A 86 -18.76 -3.73 -15.06
CA GLU A 86 -18.15 -4.76 -15.91
C GLU A 86 -16.69 -4.42 -16.29
N SER A 87 -16.00 -3.68 -15.41
CA SER A 87 -14.60 -3.32 -15.61
C SER A 87 -13.74 -4.58 -15.65
N LYS A 88 -12.81 -4.66 -16.60
CA LYS A 88 -11.87 -5.78 -16.72
C LYS A 88 -10.47 -5.30 -16.37
N PRO A 89 -9.71 -6.05 -15.54
CA PRO A 89 -8.34 -5.69 -15.24
C PRO A 89 -7.46 -5.83 -16.49
N THR A 90 -6.62 -4.83 -16.74
CA THR A 90 -5.53 -4.95 -17.71
C THR A 90 -4.36 -5.67 -17.04
N ILE A 91 -3.93 -6.79 -17.63
CA ILE A 91 -2.80 -7.59 -17.14
C ILE A 91 -1.63 -7.45 -18.10
N THR A 92 -0.49 -6.97 -17.59
CA THR A 92 0.76 -6.86 -18.33
C THR A 92 1.78 -7.80 -17.72
N ASN A 93 2.38 -8.66 -18.55
CA ASN A 93 3.45 -9.56 -18.14
C ASN A 93 4.77 -9.07 -18.73
N SER A 94 5.82 -9.00 -17.92
CA SER A 94 7.18 -8.72 -18.34
C SER A 94 8.13 -9.76 -17.76
N VAL A 95 9.09 -10.23 -18.57
CA VAL A 95 10.20 -11.06 -18.11
C VAL A 95 11.42 -10.16 -18.06
N TRP A 96 12.00 -10.02 -16.87
CA TRP A 96 13.19 -9.20 -16.59
C TRP A 96 14.34 -10.09 -16.13
#